data_AF-A0A959RY64-F1
#
_entry.id   AF-A0A959RY64-F1
#
_cell.length_a   1.000
_cell.length_b   1.000
_cell.length_c   1.000
_cell.angle_alpha   90.00
_cell.angle_beta   90.00
_cell.angle_gamma   90.00
#
_symmetry.space_group_name_H-M   'P 1'
#
loop_
_entity.id
_entity.type
_entity.pdbx_description
1 polymer ?
#
loop_
_entity_poly.entity_id
_entity_poly.type
_entity_poly.pdbx_seq_one_letter_code
_entity_poly.pdbx_strand_id
1 'polypeptide(L)' 'MNWAQEIDKITLVAEMLFSGLSSEQLNWKPNSETWSIAQNLEHLIVVNETYYPVLSSL' A
#
# COMPACT_ATOMS: atom_id res chain seq x y z
N MET A 1 19.94 -1.29 -11.46
CA MET A 1 18.84 -0.87 -10.57
C MET A 1 18.59 -2.01 -9.60
N ASN A 2 18.56 -1.73 -8.29
CA ASN A 2 18.26 -2.75 -7.28
C ASN A 2 16.80 -2.59 -6.84
N TRP A 3 15.90 -3.21 -7.59
CA TRP A 3 14.45 -3.06 -7.38
C TRP A 3 13.98 -3.59 -6.02
N ALA A 4 14.63 -4.63 -5.48
CA ALA A 4 14.33 -5.14 -4.15
C ALA A 4 14.58 -4.08 -3.07
N GLN A 5 15.73 -3.40 -3.13
CA GLN A 5 16.06 -2.33 -2.17
C GLN A 5 15.10 -1.14 -2.26
N GLU A 6 14.64 -0.78 -3.46
CA GLU A 6 13.64 0.30 -3.61
C GLU A 6 12.27 -0.11 -3.05
N ILE A 7 11.85 -1.36 -3.24
CA ILE A 7 10.61 -1.88 -2.65
C ILE A 7 10.69 -1.89 -1.12
N ASP A 8 11.81 -2.34 -0.55
CA ASP A 8 12.03 -2.34 0.90
C ASP A 8 11.95 -0.91 1.47
N LYS A 9 12.60 0.05 0.80
CA LYS A 9 12.56 1.46 1.19
C LYS A 9 11.15 2.04 1.15
N ILE A 10 10.38 1.75 0.11
CA ILE A 10 8.99 2.22 -0.02
C ILE A 10 8.12 1.61 1.08
N THR A 11 8.29 0.32 1.37
CA THR A 11 7.59 -0.39 2.46
C THR A 11 7.86 0.28 3.80
N LEU A 12 9.13 0.55 4.13
CA LEU A 12 9.51 1.23 5.39
C LEU A 12 8.91 2.64 5.50
N VAL A 13 8.87 3.40 4.40
CA VAL A 13 8.26 4.73 4.40
C VAL A 13 6.75 4.64 4.60
N ALA A 14 6.07 3.70 3.96
CA ALA A 14 4.64 3.48 4.15
C ALA A 14 4.30 3.12 5.60
N GLU A 15 5.06 2.20 6.22
CA GLU A 15 4.90 1.84 7.62
C GLU A 15 5.14 3.05 8.54
N MET A 16 6.20 3.82 8.31
CA MET A 16 6.52 5.02 9.10
C MET A 16 5.38 6.05 9.05
N LEU A 17 4.77 6.25 7.88
CA LEU A 17 3.73 7.26 7.68
C LEU A 17 2.38 6.84 8.27
N PHE A 18 2.03 5.55 8.21
CA PHE A 18 0.65 5.13 8.41
C PHE A 18 0.42 4.14 9.57
N SER A 19 1.45 3.47 10.10
CA SER A 19 1.30 2.47 11.17
C SER A 19 0.76 3.03 12.50
N GLY A 20 1.00 4.31 12.77
CA GLY A 20 0.53 4.99 13.98
C GLY A 20 -0.89 5.57 13.89
N LEU A 21 -1.55 5.47 12.73
CA LEU A 21 -2.87 6.03 12.53
C LEU A 21 -3.96 5.11 13.10
N SER A 22 -4.98 5.70 13.72
CA SER A 22 -6.16 4.96 14.14
C SER A 22 -6.97 4.49 12.93
N SER A 23 -7.85 3.49 13.12
CA SER A 23 -8.76 3.04 12.07
C SER A 23 -9.65 4.17 11.52
N GLU A 24 -10.04 5.13 12.37
CA GLU A 24 -10.80 6.30 11.95
C GLU A 24 -9.97 7.20 11.02
N GLN A 25 -8.71 7.48 11.40
CA GLN A 25 -7.80 8.29 10.58
C GLN A 25 -7.46 7.61 9.26
N LEU A 26 -7.25 6.30 9.26
CA LEU A 26 -6.98 5.52 8.04
C LEU A 26 -8.18 5.52 7.07
N ASN A 27 -9.40 5.53 7.61
CA ASN A 27 -10.63 5.54 6.83
C ASN A 27 -11.21 6.93 6.60
N TRP A 28 -10.58 7.99 7.10
CA TRP A 28 -11.04 9.36 6.90
C TRP A 28 -10.97 9.73 5.42
N LYS A 29 -11.99 10.49 4.97
CA LYS A 29 -12.14 10.95 3.59
C LYS A 29 -12.56 12.42 3.59
N PRO A 30 -11.92 13.28 2.77
CA PRO A 30 -12.33 14.68 2.64
C PRO A 30 -13.69 14.82 1.92
N ASN A 31 -14.04 13.87 1.04
CA ASN A 31 -15.33 13.80 0.36
C ASN A 31 -15.61 12.36 -0.15
N SER A 32 -16.77 12.14 -0.76
CA SER A 32 -17.17 10.83 -1.29
C SER A 32 -16.38 10.38 -2.53
N GLU A 33 -15.79 11.31 -3.27
CA GLU A 33 -15.11 11.06 -4.56
C GLU A 33 -13.62 10.74 -4.42
N THR A 34 -13.07 10.90 -3.22
CA THR A 34 -11.66 10.62 -2.90
C THR A 34 -11.53 9.26 -2.23
N TRP A 35 -10.37 8.64 -2.29
CA TRP A 35 -10.07 7.43 -1.52
C TRP A 35 -9.45 7.78 -0.18
N SER A 36 -9.78 7.01 0.85
CA SER A 36 -9.08 7.09 2.14
C SER A 36 -7.65 6.53 2.02
N ILE A 37 -6.83 6.74 3.04
CA ILE A 37 -5.48 6.13 3.11
C ILE A 37 -5.59 4.60 3.03
N ALA A 38 -6.52 4.01 3.80
CA ALA A 38 -6.77 2.57 3.78
C ALA A 38 -7.16 2.07 2.38
N GLN A 39 -8.03 2.79 1.66
CA GLN A 39 -8.45 2.42 0.31
C GLN A 39 -7.30 2.49 -0.71
N ASN A 40 -6.41 3.48 -0.58
CA ASN A 40 -5.21 3.54 -1.42
C ASN A 40 -4.25 2.37 -1.14
N LEU A 41 -4.00 2.06 0.14
CA LEU A 41 -3.15 0.93 0.53
C LEU A 41 -3.73 -0.41 0.06
N GLU A 42 -5.03 -0.63 0.26
CA GLU A 42 -5.74 -1.83 -0.21
C GLU A 42 -5.59 -2.02 -1.72
N HIS A 43 -5.80 -0.95 -2.49
CA HIS A 43 -5.64 -1.02 -3.95
C HIS A 43 -4.23 -1.45 -4.35
N LEU A 44 -3.20 -0.89 -3.70
CA LEU A 44 -1.80 -1.25 -3.97
C LEU A 44 -1.50 -2.70 -3.59
N ILE A 45 -2.03 -3.18 -2.45
CA ILE A 45 -1.87 -4.57 -2.01
C ILE A 45 -2.50 -5.51 -3.04
N VAL A 46 -3.77 -5.30 -3.39
CA VAL A 46 -4.48 -6.14 -4.37
C VAL A 46 -3.75 -6.16 -5.71
N VAL A 47 -3.29 -5.00 -6.21
CA VAL A 47 -2.51 -4.92 -7.45
C VAL A 47 -1.20 -5.70 -7.33
N ASN A 48 -0.46 -5.57 -6.23
CA ASN A 48 0.78 -6.30 -6.00
C ASN A 48 0.57 -7.81 -5.94
N GLU A 49 -0.51 -8.28 -5.30
CA GLU A 49 -0.87 -9.69 -5.20
C GLU A 49 -1.14 -10.31 -6.58
N THR A 50 -1.62 -9.53 -7.56
CA THR A 50 -1.83 -10.04 -8.93
C THR A 50 -0.54 -10.52 -9.61
N TYR A 51 0.63 -10.11 -9.13
CA TYR A 51 1.91 -10.60 -9.65
C TYR A 51 2.33 -11.94 -9.06
N TYR A 52 1.77 -12.37 -7.92
CA TYR A 52 2.19 -13.62 -7.26
C TYR A 52 2.02 -14.87 -8.14
N PRO A 53 0.90 -15.07 -8.87
CA PRO A 53 0.77 -16.21 -9.78
C PRO A 53 1.80 -16.19 -10.91
N VAL A 54 2.10 -15.00 -11.44
CA VAL A 54 3.11 -14.82 -12.50
C VAL A 54 4.49 -15.20 -11.98
N LEU A 55 4.89 -14.65 -10.83
CA LEU A 55 6.19 -14.92 -10.22
C LEU A 55 6.35 -16.38 -9.79
N SER A 56 5.28 -17.02 -9.34
CA SER A 56 5.29 -18.45 -8.95
C SER A 56 5.41 -19.39 -10.15
N SER A 57 5.17 -18.89 -11.36
CA SER A 57 5.28 -19.65 -12.62
C SER A 57 6.60 -19.47 -13.36
N LEU A 58 7.50 -18.62 -12.85
CA LEU A 58 8.87 -18.42 -13.35
C LEU A 58 9.83 -19.48 -12.79
#